data_AF-A0A661QUM3-F1
#
_entry.id   AF-A0A661QUM3-F1
#
_cell.length_a   1.000
_cell.length_b   1.000
_cell.length_c   1.000
_cell.angle_alpha   90.00
_cell.angle_beta   90.00
_cell.angle_gamma   90.00
#
_symmetry.space_group_name_H-M   'P 1'
#
loop_
_entity.id
_entity.type
_entity.pdbx_description
1 polymer ?
#
loop_
_entity_poly.entity_id
_entity_poly.type
_entity_poly.pdbx_seq_one_letter_code
_entity_poly.pdbx_strand_id
1 'polypeptide(L)'
;MGQRMPRILLAKLGHGHKEALLNLAKRLGDAGFEIVYTELEDPAAIVGTAIQESVDHIGITVLEDGDISNVRRIKGLLDQGEESH
;
A
#
# COMPACT_ATOMS: atom_id res chain seq x y z
N MET A 1 -6.00 -26.42 -0.90
CA MET A 1 -6.39 -24.99 -0.94
C MET A 1 -5.43 -24.29 -1.88
N GLY A 2 -5.90 -23.81 -3.03
CA GLY A 2 -5.03 -23.15 -4.01
C GLY A 2 -4.45 -21.89 -3.38
N GLN A 3 -3.13 -21.74 -3.38
CA GLN A 3 -2.50 -20.52 -2.88
C GLN A 3 -2.86 -19.40 -3.86
N ARG A 4 -3.66 -18.43 -3.41
CA ARG A 4 -3.89 -17.19 -4.17
C ARG A 4 -2.58 -16.39 -4.20
N MET A 5 -2.27 -15.78 -5.33
CA MET A 5 -1.11 -14.91 -5.45
C MET A 5 -1.22 -13.78 -4.41
N PRO A 6 -0.18 -13.51 -3.61
CA PRO A 6 -0.22 -12.42 -2.66
C PRO A 6 -0.41 -11.08 -3.39
N ARG A 7 -1.36 -10.28 -2.90
CA ARG A 7 -1.73 -8.98 -3.48
C ARG A 7 -1.07 -7.85 -2.70
N ILE A 8 -0.49 -6.89 -3.39
CA ILE A 8 0.20 -5.74 -2.79
C ILE A 8 -0.41 -4.44 -3.34
N LEU A 9 -0.92 -3.60 -2.44
CA LEU A 9 -1.30 -2.23 -2.77
C LEU A 9 -0.05 -1.33 -2.70
N LEU A 10 0.28 -0.65 -3.79
CA LEU A 10 1.35 0.33 -3.85
C LEU A 10 0.78 1.73 -3.91
N ALA A 11 1.13 2.56 -2.93
CA ALA A 11 0.71 3.95 -2.82
C ALA A 11 1.93 4.89 -2.78
N LYS A 12 1.75 6.08 -3.32
CA LYS A 12 2.71 7.18 -3.20
C LYS A 12 2.14 8.23 -2.26
N LEU A 13 2.93 8.64 -1.27
CA LEU A 13 2.59 9.77 -0.39
C LEU A 13 3.46 10.98 -0.70
N GLY A 14 2.81 12.14 -0.86
CA GLY A 14 3.46 13.42 -1.10
C GLY A 14 4.36 13.39 -2.33
N HIS A 15 5.59 13.87 -2.18
CA HIS A 15 6.55 13.94 -3.28
C HIS A 15 7.32 12.64 -3.54
N GLY A 16 6.91 11.49 -2.97
CA GLY A 16 7.59 10.20 -3.15
C GLY A 16 7.89 9.82 -4.62
N HIS A 17 8.88 8.96 -4.82
CA HIS A 17 9.38 8.63 -6.16
C HIS A 17 8.46 7.65 -6.91
N LYS A 18 7.62 8.18 -7.81
CA LYS A 18 6.72 7.38 -8.67
C LYS A 18 7.50 6.37 -9.51
N GLU A 19 8.67 6.75 -10.02
CA GLU A 19 9.53 5.87 -10.81
C GLU A 19 10.05 4.67 -10.00
N ALA A 20 10.45 4.92 -8.75
CA ALA A 20 10.88 3.86 -7.84
C ALA A 20 9.72 2.90 -7.53
N LEU A 21 8.52 3.44 -7.29
CA LEU A 21 7.32 2.63 -7.03
C LEU A 21 6.96 1.76 -8.25
N LEU A 22 6.99 2.31 -9.46
CA LEU A 22 6.69 1.56 -10.69
C LEU A 22 7.74 0.48 -10.99
N ASN A 23 9.02 0.76 -10.71
CA ASN A 23 10.08 -0.25 -10.82
C ASN A 23 9.89 -1.38 -9.80
N LEU A 24 9.51 -1.04 -8.57
CA LEU A 24 9.16 -2.02 -7.53
C LEU A 24 7.94 -2.86 -7.94
N ALA A 25 6.88 -2.22 -8.45
CA ALA A 25 5.68 -2.88 -8.97
C ALA A 25 6.04 -3.92 -10.03
N LYS A 26 6.88 -3.53 -10.99
CA LYS A 26 7.34 -4.43 -12.05
C LYS A 26 8.08 -5.64 -11.48
N ARG A 27 9.05 -5.41 -10.59
CA ARG A 27 9.86 -6.48 -9.98
C ARG A 27 9.03 -7.44 -9.13
N LEU A 28 8.08 -6.92 -8.37
CA LEU A 28 7.16 -7.75 -7.58
C LEU A 28 6.20 -8.53 -8.49
N GLY A 29 5.69 -7.91 -9.56
CA GLY A 29 4.90 -8.61 -10.58
C GLY A 29 5.66 -9.77 -11.22
N ASP A 30 6.91 -9.53 -11.63
CA ASP A 30 7.80 -10.56 -12.19
C ASP A 30 8.08 -11.70 -11.20
N ALA A 31 8.03 -11.43 -9.90
CA ALA A 31 8.19 -12.41 -8.82
C ALA A 31 6.90 -13.17 -8.46
N GLY A 32 5.79 -12.90 -9.16
CA GLY A 32 4.51 -13.60 -8.95
C GLY A 32 3.59 -12.96 -7.91
N PHE A 33 3.78 -11.68 -7.60
CA PHE A 33 2.83 -10.89 -6.81
C PHE A 33 1.82 -10.22 -7.73
N GLU A 34 0.58 -10.09 -7.25
CA GLU A 34 -0.41 -9.27 -7.93
C GLU A 34 -0.37 -7.84 -7.35
N ILE A 35 -0.27 -6.85 -8.22
CA ILE A 35 -0.03 -5.46 -7.81
C ILE A 35 -1.25 -4.60 -8.09
N VAL A 36 -1.71 -3.89 -7.06
CA VAL A 36 -2.69 -2.82 -7.16
C VAL A 36 -1.95 -1.50 -6.99
N TYR A 37 -2.09 -0.58 -7.93
CA TYR A 37 -1.49 0.75 -7.83
C TYR A 37 -2.56 1.79 -7.51
N THR A 38 -2.25 2.72 -6.60
CA THR A 38 -3.12 3.84 -6.28
C THR A 38 -2.35 5.16 -6.22
N GLU A 39 -3.01 6.23 -6.66
CA GLU A 39 -2.53 7.62 -6.53
C GLU A 39 -3.17 8.35 -5.34
N LEU A 40 -3.88 7.63 -4.48
CA LEU A 40 -4.45 8.17 -3.26
C LEU A 40 -3.35 8.55 -2.26
N GLU A 41 -3.47 9.75 -1.69
CA GLU A 41 -2.59 10.24 -0.63
C GLU A 41 -3.24 10.23 0.75
N ASP A 42 -4.57 10.19 0.81
CA ASP A 42 -5.31 10.17 2.07
C ASP A 42 -5.19 8.79 2.76
N PRO A 43 -4.71 8.73 4.03
CA PRO A 43 -4.57 7.48 4.77
C PRO A 43 -5.83 6.61 4.84
N ALA A 44 -7.01 7.22 5.02
CA ALA A 44 -8.25 6.46 5.15
C ALA A 44 -8.70 5.90 3.81
N ALA A 45 -8.53 6.66 2.72
CA ALA A 45 -8.78 6.18 1.37
C ALA A 45 -7.84 5.03 0.97
N ILE A 46 -6.56 5.09 1.36
CA ILE A 46 -5.59 4.01 1.12
C ILE A 46 -6.01 2.73 1.85
N VAL A 47 -6.35 2.84 3.14
CA VAL A 47 -6.81 1.69 3.94
C VAL A 47 -8.11 1.12 3.40
N GLY A 48 -9.08 1.97 3.04
CA GLY A 48 -10.33 1.53 2.41
C GLY A 48 -10.10 0.78 1.11
N THR A 49 -9.18 1.27 0.27
CA THR A 49 -8.77 0.57 -0.96
C THR A 49 -8.12 -0.77 -0.67
N ALA A 50 -7.22 -0.83 0.32
CA ALA A 50 -6.55 -2.07 0.72
C ALA A 50 -7.55 -3.15 1.15
N ILE A 51 -8.56 -2.77 1.94
CA ILE A 51 -9.63 -3.66 2.39
C ILE A 51 -10.51 -4.10 1.21
N GLN A 52 -10.96 -3.14 0.39
CA GLN A 52 -11.83 -3.43 -0.75
C GLN A 52 -11.16 -4.37 -1.77
N GLU A 53 -9.87 -4.15 -2.04
CA GLU A 53 -9.07 -4.98 -2.94
C GLU A 53 -8.56 -6.25 -2.27
N SER A 54 -8.84 -6.46 -0.97
CA SER A 54 -8.40 -7.63 -0.22
C SER A 54 -6.90 -7.89 -0.38
N VAL A 55 -6.08 -6.85 -0.22
CA VAL A 55 -4.63 -6.94 -0.37
C VAL A 55 -3.99 -7.51 0.89
N ASP A 56 -2.89 -8.23 0.72
CA ASP A 56 -2.14 -8.83 1.83
C ASP A 56 -1.11 -7.84 2.40
N HIS A 57 -0.63 -6.90 1.58
CA HIS A 57 0.41 -5.95 1.97
C HIS A 57 0.15 -4.57 1.37
N ILE A 58 0.60 -3.53 2.07
CA ILE A 58 0.61 -2.15 1.57
C ILE A 58 2.07 -1.68 1.49
N GLY A 59 2.54 -1.31 0.29
CA GLY A 59 3.82 -0.68 0.06
C GLY A 59 3.66 0.81 -0.19
N ILE A 60 4.43 1.63 0.51
CA ILE A 60 4.31 3.10 0.46
C ILE A 60 5.66 3.70 0.08
N THR A 61 5.66 4.68 -0.83
CA THR A 61 6.83 5.54 -1.05
C THR A 61 6.62 6.91 -0.42
N VAL A 62 7.67 7.41 0.22
CA VAL A 62 7.77 8.73 0.84
C VAL A 62 9.14 9.32 0.48
N LEU A 63 9.29 10.65 0.50
CA LEU A 63 10.61 11.28 0.38
C LEU A 63 11.46 11.07 1.64
N GLU A 64 12.78 11.24 1.49
CA GLU A 64 13.78 11.11 2.56
C GLU A 64 13.55 12.12 3.72
N ASP A 65 12.98 13.29 3.42
CA ASP A 65 12.56 14.33 4.36
C ASP A 65 11.04 14.34 4.63
N GLY A 66 10.32 13.36 4.10
CA GLY A 66 8.86 13.33 4.11
C GLY A 66 8.24 12.98 5.47
N ASP A 67 7.08 13.57 5.74
CA ASP A 67 6.33 13.32 6.96
C ASP A 67 5.75 11.90 7.01
N ILE A 68 6.36 11.06 7.84
CA ILE A 68 5.90 9.69 8.15
C ILE A 68 4.62 9.63 9.01
N SER A 69 4.05 10.78 9.42
CA SER A 69 2.78 10.83 10.14
C SER A 69 1.64 10.17 9.36
N ASN A 70 1.63 10.30 8.03
CA ASN A 70 0.65 9.59 7.20
C ASN A 70 0.82 8.07 7.24
N VAL A 71 2.06 7.57 7.25
CA VAL A 71 2.34 6.13 7.40
C VAL A 71 1.86 5.63 8.77
N ARG A 72 2.13 6.39 9.85
CA ARG A 72 1.62 6.06 11.19
C ARG A 72 0.10 6.04 11.23
N ARG A 73 -0.55 6.99 10.56
CA ARG A 73 -2.01 7.06 10.47
C ARG A 73 -2.61 5.87 9.72
N ILE A 74 -1.99 5.45 8.62
CA ILE A 74 -2.38 4.23 7.89
C ILE A 74 -2.31 3.01 8.82
N LYS A 75 -1.19 2.85 9.56
CA LYS A 75 -1.07 1.76 10.53
C LYS A 75 -2.17 1.82 11.60
N GLY A 76 -2.40 2.99 12.19
CA GLY A 76 -3.42 3.15 13.23
C GLY A 76 -4.84 2.84 12.74
N LEU A 77 -5.16 3.17 11.48
CA LEU A 77 -6.44 2.84 10.86
C LEU A 77 -6.59 1.34 10.59
N LEU A 78 -5.50 0.65 10.22
CA LEU A 78 -5.49 -0.81 10.07
C LEU A 78 -5.71 -1.50 11.43
N ASP A 79 -5.00 -1.05 12.47
CA ASP A 79 -5.12 -1.60 13.82
C ASP A 79 -6.57 -1.44 14.36
N GLN A 80 -7.19 -0.27 14.15
CA GLN A 80 -8.60 -0.03 14.54
C GLN A 80 -9.61 -0.88 13.76
N GLY A 81 -9.30 -1.20 12.50
CA GLY A 81 -10.10 -2.11 11.68
C GLY A 81 -10.07 -3.54 12.21
N GLU A 82 -8.97 -3.97 12.84
CA GLU A 82 -8.87 -5.29 13.50
C GLU A 82 -9.64 -5.35 14.82
N GLU A 83 -9.74 -4.24 15.58
CA GLU A 83 -10.47 -4.20 16.87
C GLU A 83 -12.01 -4.21 16.71
N SER A 84 -12.52 -3.98 15.50
CA SER A 84 -13.95 -3.90 15.21
C SER A 84 -14.55 -5.20 14.65
N HIS A 85 -13.87 -6.35 14.81
CA HIS A 85 -14.33 -7.68 14.39
C HIS A 85 -14.22 -8.73 15.51
#